data_AF-A0A2D8BX84-F1
#
_entry.id   AF-A0A2D8BX84-F1
#
_cell.length_a   1.000
_cell.length_b   1.000
_cell.length_c   1.000
_cell.angle_alpha   90.00
_cell.angle_beta   90.00
_cell.angle_gamma   90.00
#
_symmetry.space_group_name_H-M   'P 1'
#
loop_
_entity.id
_entity.type
_entity.pdbx_description
1 polymer ?
#
loop_
_entity_poly.entity_id
_entity_poly.type
_entity_poly.pdbx_seq_one_letter_code
_entity_poly.pdbx_strand_id
1 'polypeptide(L)'
;MIKMKLRHRVISKLIDIMGHVYVYLDSKMPPVTGPILGLEIDDDFESMTRRELCNHIENKFGLEKDSFWFLQSTQKIRYCCQKARELMQPSKMDRGY
;
A
#
# COMPACT_ATOMS: atom_id res chain seq x y z
N MET A 1 -8.24 13.69 -33.80
CA MET A 1 -8.14 14.11 -32.38
C MET A 1 -9.20 13.47 -31.46
N ILE A 2 -10.49 13.37 -31.85
CA ILE A 2 -11.58 12.82 -31.02
C ILE A 2 -11.45 11.31 -30.74
N LYS A 3 -11.08 10.49 -31.75
CA LYS A 3 -10.85 9.04 -31.59
C LYS A 3 -9.75 8.68 -30.58
N MET A 4 -8.70 9.49 -30.50
CA MET A 4 -7.56 9.27 -29.58
C MET A 4 -7.96 9.52 -28.12
N LYS A 5 -8.76 10.57 -27.89
CA LYS A 5 -9.36 10.86 -26.56
C LYS A 5 -10.36 9.77 -26.14
N LEU A 6 -11.11 9.19 -27.06
CA LEU A 6 -12.07 8.12 -26.76
C LEU A 6 -11.35 6.80 -26.41
N ARG A 7 -10.33 6.39 -27.18
CA ARG A 7 -9.48 5.23 -26.84
C ARG A 7 -8.83 5.38 -25.48
N HIS A 8 -8.26 6.55 -25.18
CA HIS A 8 -7.64 6.80 -23.88
C HIS A 8 -8.66 6.69 -22.74
N ARG A 9 -9.87 7.25 -22.88
CA ARG A 9 -10.94 7.12 -21.87
C ARG A 9 -11.37 5.68 -21.63
N VAL A 10 -11.49 4.88 -22.69
CA VAL A 10 -11.86 3.46 -22.57
C VAL A 10 -10.75 2.68 -21.86
N ILE A 11 -9.49 2.89 -22.24
CA ILE A 11 -8.34 2.25 -21.59
C ILE A 11 -8.22 2.67 -20.12
N SER A 12 -8.36 3.95 -19.81
CA SER A 12 -8.34 4.43 -18.41
C SER A 12 -9.46 3.80 -17.58
N LYS A 13 -10.68 3.69 -18.12
CA LYS A 13 -11.78 3.01 -17.42
C LYS A 13 -11.50 1.52 -17.21
N LEU A 14 -10.90 0.84 -18.19
CA LEU A 14 -10.52 -0.57 -18.05
C LEU A 14 -9.44 -0.74 -16.97
N ILE A 15 -8.43 0.12 -16.93
CA ILE A 15 -7.39 0.11 -15.89
C ILE A 15 -8.00 0.32 -14.51
N ASP A 16 -8.94 1.28 -14.39
CA ASP A 16 -9.61 1.57 -13.13
C ASP A 16 -10.48 0.39 -12.65
N ILE A 17 -11.24 -0.24 -13.56
CA ILE A 17 -12.00 -1.47 -13.27
C ILE A 17 -11.07 -2.60 -12.85
N MET A 18 -9.97 -2.82 -13.57
CA MET A 18 -8.98 -3.84 -13.23
C MET A 18 -8.37 -3.58 -11.85
N GLY A 19 -8.15 -2.32 -11.49
CA GLY A 19 -7.67 -1.94 -10.17
C GLY A 19 -8.69 -2.29 -9.07
N HIS A 20 -9.97 -2.00 -9.28
CA HIS A 20 -11.03 -2.38 -8.34
C HIS A 20 -11.15 -3.91 -8.20
N VAL A 21 -11.07 -4.64 -9.30
CA VAL A 21 -11.09 -6.12 -9.31
C VAL A 21 -9.88 -6.68 -8.57
N TYR A 22 -8.68 -6.15 -8.82
CA TYR A 22 -7.46 -6.56 -8.12
C TYR A 22 -7.59 -6.33 -6.61
N VAL A 23 -8.00 -5.12 -6.19
CA VAL A 23 -8.19 -4.81 -4.76
C VAL A 23 -9.21 -5.74 -4.11
N TYR A 24 -10.30 -6.05 -4.82
CA TYR A 24 -11.30 -7.00 -4.31
C TYR A 24 -10.72 -8.40 -4.12
N LEU A 25 -10.04 -8.95 -5.12
CA LEU A 25 -9.44 -10.30 -5.06
C LEU A 25 -8.32 -10.37 -4.01
N ASP A 26 -7.45 -9.36 -3.96
CA ASP A 26 -6.34 -9.26 -3.01
C ASP A 26 -6.84 -9.17 -1.56
N SER A 27 -7.95 -8.46 -1.32
CA SER A 27 -8.58 -8.41 0.01
C SER A 27 -9.15 -9.75 0.49
N LYS A 28 -9.35 -10.72 -0.41
CA LYS A 28 -9.85 -12.07 -0.11
C LYS A 28 -8.75 -13.11 0.01
N MET A 29 -7.53 -12.78 -0.41
CA MET A 29 -6.38 -13.67 -0.28
C MET A 29 -5.74 -13.52 1.10
N PRO A 30 -5.18 -14.61 1.67
CA PRO A 30 -4.37 -14.49 2.87
C PRO A 30 -3.20 -13.53 2.63
N PRO A 31 -2.73 -12.83 3.67
CA PRO A 31 -1.57 -11.95 3.56
C PRO A 31 -0.38 -12.71 2.97
N VAL A 32 0.25 -12.15 1.93
CA VAL A 32 1.51 -12.69 1.41
C VAL A 32 2.59 -12.41 2.44
N THR A 33 3.07 -13.47 3.09
CA THR A 33 4.16 -13.44 4.06
C THR A 33 5.51 -13.64 3.36
N GLY A 34 6.56 -13.07 3.91
CA GLY A 34 7.92 -13.11 3.40
C GLY A 34 8.55 -11.73 3.19
N PRO A 35 9.89 -11.70 3.03
CA PRO A 35 10.65 -10.47 2.89
C PRO A 35 10.26 -9.71 1.62
N ILE A 36 10.08 -8.39 1.77
CA ILE A 36 9.75 -7.49 0.66
C ILE A 36 11.03 -6.81 0.20
N LEU A 37 11.46 -7.07 -1.03
CA LEU A 37 12.73 -6.54 -1.58
C LEU A 37 13.96 -6.91 -0.73
N GLY A 38 13.95 -8.11 -0.12
CA GLY A 38 15.03 -8.57 0.76
C GLY A 38 15.06 -7.88 2.13
N LEU A 39 14.01 -7.13 2.48
CA LEU A 39 13.85 -6.51 3.79
C LEU A 39 12.82 -7.29 4.60
N GLU A 40 13.21 -7.60 5.84
CA GLU A 40 12.31 -8.15 6.85
C GLU A 40 11.20 -7.13 7.15
N ILE A 41 9.98 -7.64 7.27
CA ILE A 41 8.82 -6.86 7.66
C ILE A 41 8.42 -7.36 9.04
N ASP A 42 8.13 -6.44 9.96
CA ASP A 42 7.70 -6.81 11.31
C ASP A 42 6.42 -7.65 11.25
N ASP A 43 6.35 -8.72 12.04
CA ASP A 43 5.27 -9.73 12.04
C ASP A 43 3.85 -9.13 12.13
N ASP A 44 3.71 -7.99 12.80
CA ASP A 44 2.44 -7.31 12.94
C ASP A 44 1.98 -6.69 11.62
N PHE A 45 2.88 -6.06 10.86
CA PHE A 45 2.58 -5.62 9.49
C PHE A 45 2.44 -6.78 8.54
N GLU A 46 3.12 -7.89 8.80
CA GLU A 46 3.06 -9.08 7.96
C GLU A 46 1.72 -9.82 8.05
N SER A 47 1.09 -9.79 9.22
CA SER A 47 -0.21 -10.39 9.49
C SER A 47 -1.40 -9.49 9.16
N MET A 48 -1.19 -8.18 8.98
CA MET A 48 -2.27 -7.24 8.63
C MET A 48 -2.81 -7.44 7.22
N THR A 49 -4.13 -7.44 7.10
CA THR A 49 -4.85 -7.31 5.83
C THR A 49 -4.56 -5.96 5.17
N ARG A 50 -4.84 -5.86 3.87
CA ARG A 50 -4.76 -4.60 3.12
C ARG A 50 -5.51 -3.45 3.81
N ARG A 51 -6.72 -3.72 4.29
CA ARG A 51 -7.56 -2.70 4.95
C ARG A 51 -6.91 -2.19 6.22
N GLU A 52 -6.34 -3.08 7.02
CA GLU A 52 -5.62 -2.72 8.24
C GLU A 52 -4.36 -1.92 7.94
N LEU A 53 -3.59 -2.30 6.90
CA LEU A 53 -2.42 -1.54 6.46
C LEU A 53 -2.78 -0.13 5.97
N CYS A 54 -3.83 0.01 5.16
CA CYS A 54 -4.34 1.32 4.73
C CYS A 54 -4.75 2.17 5.93
N ASN A 55 -5.59 1.62 6.82
CA ASN A 55 -6.02 2.34 8.01
C ASN A 55 -4.84 2.72 8.92
N HIS A 56 -3.85 1.83 9.07
CA HIS A 56 -2.66 2.06 9.89
C HIS A 56 -1.88 3.27 9.39
N ILE A 57 -1.53 3.29 8.10
CA ILE A 57 -0.70 4.35 7.53
C ILE A 57 -1.46 5.68 7.43
N GLU A 58 -2.76 5.64 7.09
CA GLU A 58 -3.62 6.81 7.03
C GLU A 58 -3.76 7.47 8.40
N ASN A 59 -4.08 6.68 9.44
CA ASN A 59 -4.16 7.19 10.81
C ASN A 59 -2.82 7.71 11.30
N LYS A 60 -1.71 7.05 10.93
CA LYS A 60 -0.37 7.44 11.36
C LYS A 60 0.05 8.82 10.85
N PHE A 61 -0.34 9.17 9.62
CA PHE A 61 0.00 10.44 8.99
C PHE A 61 -1.16 11.46 8.96
N GLY A 62 -2.32 11.13 9.53
CA GLY A 62 -3.50 11.99 9.51
C GLY A 62 -4.07 12.22 8.10
N LEU A 63 -3.98 11.21 7.23
CA LEU A 63 -4.46 11.28 5.85
C LEU A 63 -5.96 10.98 5.76
N GLU A 64 -6.59 11.43 4.67
CA GLU A 64 -7.98 11.09 4.40
C GLU A 64 -8.16 9.57 4.25
N LYS A 65 -9.29 9.08 4.77
CA LYS A 65 -9.68 7.67 4.67
C LYS A 65 -9.69 7.22 3.21
N ASP A 66 -9.16 6.03 2.97
CA ASP A 66 -9.07 5.39 1.65
C ASP A 66 -8.05 6.03 0.68
N SER A 67 -7.22 6.97 1.13
CA SER A 67 -6.09 7.52 0.35
C SER A 67 -5.14 6.43 -0.17
N PHE A 68 -4.87 5.40 0.64
CA PHE A 68 -4.03 4.26 0.26
C PHE A 68 -4.85 3.11 -0.35
N TRP A 69 -6.17 3.09 -0.15
CA TRP A 69 -7.04 2.01 -0.63
C TRP A 69 -6.99 1.85 -2.15
N PHE A 70 -6.80 2.93 -2.90
CA PHE A 70 -6.74 2.89 -4.35
C PHE A 70 -5.34 2.54 -4.91
N LEU A 71 -4.30 2.47 -4.07
CA LEU A 71 -2.95 2.10 -4.48
C LEU A 71 -2.84 0.60 -4.77
N GLN A 72 -2.61 0.24 -6.04
CA GLN A 72 -2.72 -1.12 -6.55
C GLN A 72 -1.56 -2.08 -6.16
N SER A 73 -1.15 -2.12 -4.88
CA SER A 73 -0.19 -3.11 -4.36
C SER A 73 -0.16 -3.15 -2.83
N THR A 74 -0.61 -4.24 -2.22
CA THR A 74 -0.57 -4.42 -0.76
C THR A 74 0.85 -4.55 -0.21
N GLN A 75 1.76 -5.18 -0.95
CA GLN A 75 3.19 -5.23 -0.60
C GLN A 75 3.83 -3.84 -0.51
N LYS A 76 3.51 -2.92 -1.42
CA LYS A 76 4.02 -1.53 -1.34
C LYS A 76 3.46 -0.78 -0.13
N ILE A 77 2.19 -0.99 0.20
CA ILE A 77 1.57 -0.37 1.39
C ILE A 77 2.23 -0.92 2.66
N ARG A 78 2.44 -2.23 2.74
CA ARG A 78 3.16 -2.89 3.84
C ARG A 78 4.58 -2.37 4.01
N TYR A 79 5.32 -2.28 2.91
CA TYR A 79 6.63 -1.68 2.88
C TYR A 79 6.62 -0.23 3.39
N CYS A 80 5.61 0.55 3.00
CA CYS A 80 5.44 1.92 3.48
C CYS A 80 5.21 1.97 5.00
N CYS A 81 4.39 1.09 5.56
CA CYS A 81 4.20 0.97 7.01
C CYS A 81 5.52 0.67 7.74
N GLN A 82 6.30 -0.30 7.24
CA GLN A 82 7.61 -0.63 7.80
C GLN A 82 8.55 0.58 7.78
N LYS A 83 8.67 1.27 6.63
CA LYS A 83 9.55 2.44 6.52
C LYS A 83 9.08 3.62 7.35
N ALA A 84 7.77 3.84 7.48
CA ALA A 84 7.24 4.86 8.37
C ALA A 84 7.60 4.57 9.83
N ARG A 85 7.56 3.30 10.27
CA ARG A 85 8.01 2.89 11.61
C ARG A 85 9.49 3.15 11.81
N GLU A 86 10.33 2.72 10.88
CA GLU A 86 11.79 2.90 10.94
C GLU A 86 12.18 4.39 11.01
N LEU A 87 11.59 5.24 10.16
CA LEU A 87 11.89 6.67 10.10
C LEU A 87 11.47 7.44 11.36
N MET A 88 10.49 6.92 12.10
CA MET A 88 10.00 7.54 13.32
C MET A 88 10.71 7.03 14.57
N GLN A 89 11.54 6.00 14.46
CA GLN A 89 12.44 5.64 15.54
C GLN A 89 13.60 6.65 15.58
N PRO A 90 14.03 7.10 16.78
CA PRO A 90 15.20 7.95 16.90
C PRO A 90 16.40 7.23 16.29
N SER A 91 17.19 7.97 15.50
CA SER A 91 18.34 7.39 14.81
C SER A 91 19.36 6.88 15.84
N LYS A 92 20.24 5.95 15.44
CA LYS A 92 21.33 5.50 16.32
C LYS A 92 22.20 6.68 16.78
N MET A 93 22.39 7.68 15.92
CA MET A 93 23.08 8.92 16.26
C MET A 93 22.37 9.75 17.33
N ASP A 94 21.03 9.80 17.33
CA ASP A 94 20.26 10.54 18.36
C ASP A 94 20.31 9.86 19.74
N ARG A 95 20.68 8.57 19.80
CA ARG A 95 20.79 7.81 21.06
C ARG A 95 22.17 7.86 21.71
N GLY A 96 23.14 8.55 21.10
CA GLY A 96 24.45 8.81 21.71
C GLY A 96 25.44 7.64 21.72
N TYR A 97 25.35 6.71 20.75
CA TYR A 97 26.33 5.64 20.53
C TYR A 97 26.72 5.53 19.06
#